data_AF-D0L5C8-F1
#
_entry.id   AF-D0L5C8-F1
#
_cell.length_a   1.000
_cell.length_b   1.000
_cell.length_c   1.000
_cell.angle_alpha   90.00
_cell.angle_beta   90.00
_cell.angle_gamma   90.00
#
_symmetry.space_group_name_H-M   'P 1'
#
loop_
_entity.id
_entity.type
_entity.pdbx_description
1 polymer ?
#
loop_
_entity_poly.entity_id
_entity_poly.type
_entity_poly.pdbx_seq_one_letter_code
_entity_poly.pdbx_strand_id
1 'polypeptide(L)'
;MNVPTKLGVFAAALLIVFAAAYAIAAGVAPDRASTSPAESAHADHNAAPQSRTSASSPGADQVRGVSMAAAGFILGNVVAPHASGVQAPLSFEILDAAGAAVTDFATEHDKQLHLIVVRADGTHFRHVHPTLSPEGRWTLPWQWATGGSYRIYADFVPAATGQPLTLTSTVEVSGDYQPAPPAAESRQSSVDGFDIGLAGHLRAGVESELTVTVRRAGQPVTTLQPYLGAFGHLVALRQGDLAYLHVHPEGAAPTAGQLAGPQVRFATTAPTPGRYLLYLDFQVQGAVHTATFVLDVPTGAPAPTPDSTAPSADPHAGH
;
A
#
# COMPACT_ATOMS: atom_id res chain seq x y z
N MET A 1 33.45 21.15 37.11
CA MET A 1 33.87 20.22 36.03
C MET A 1 33.48 20.82 34.69
N ASN A 2 34.46 21.01 33.81
CA ASN A 2 34.27 21.81 32.59
C ASN A 2 33.60 20.96 31.50
N VAL A 3 32.95 21.61 30.53
CA VAL A 3 32.22 20.96 29.43
C VAL A 3 33.05 19.87 28.70
N PRO A 4 34.35 20.07 28.39
CA PRO A 4 35.16 19.05 27.74
C PRO A 4 35.34 17.78 28.60
N THR A 5 35.47 17.95 29.91
CA THR A 5 35.60 16.84 30.86
C THR A 5 34.31 16.04 30.97
N LYS A 6 33.14 16.71 30.95
CA LYS A 6 31.84 16.04 30.94
C LYS A 6 31.63 15.24 29.64
N LEU A 7 32.00 15.79 28.48
CA LEU A 7 31.94 15.08 27.20
C LEU A 7 32.89 13.88 27.19
N GLY A 8 34.11 14.02 27.70
CA GLY A 8 35.08 12.92 27.78
C GLY A 8 34.58 11.77 28.65
N VAL A 9 34.00 12.07 29.82
CA VAL A 9 33.42 11.05 30.71
C VAL A 9 32.21 10.37 30.05
N PHE A 10 31.36 11.13 29.36
CA PHE A 10 30.20 10.59 28.66
C PHE A 10 30.59 9.66 27.50
N ALA A 11 31.57 10.04 26.69
CA ALA A 11 32.08 9.21 25.60
C ALA A 11 32.73 7.92 26.12
N ALA A 12 33.50 8.00 27.21
CA ALA A 12 34.09 6.83 27.86
C ALA A 12 33.02 5.87 28.41
N ALA A 13 31.98 6.41 29.04
CA ALA A 13 30.86 5.60 29.54
C ALA A 13 30.12 4.89 28.38
N LEU A 14 29.89 5.58 27.26
CA LEU A 14 29.28 5.00 26.06
C LEU A 14 30.12 3.86 25.48
N LEU A 15 31.43 4.03 25.38
CA LEU A 15 32.34 2.98 24.90
C LEU A 15 32.30 1.73 25.77
N ILE A 16 32.25 1.90 27.10
CA ILE A 16 32.15 0.79 28.05
C ILE A 16 30.82 0.04 27.86
N VAL A 17 29.71 0.76 27.74
CA VAL A 17 28.38 0.15 27.52
C VAL A 17 28.36 -0.60 26.19
N PHE A 18 28.92 -0.03 25.12
CA PHE A 18 28.96 -0.67 23.81
C PHE A 18 29.85 -1.92 23.80
N ALA A 19 31.01 -1.88 24.45
CA ALA A 19 31.89 -3.04 24.59
C ALA A 19 31.25 -4.16 25.41
N ALA A 20 30.54 -3.82 26.50
CA ALA A 20 29.80 -4.79 27.30
C ALA A 20 28.65 -5.43 26.50
N ALA A 21 27.89 -4.63 25.75
CA ALA A 21 26.83 -5.14 24.88
C ALA A 21 27.37 -6.06 23.78
N TYR A 22 28.50 -5.70 23.15
CA TYR A 22 29.17 -6.52 22.15
C TYR A 22 29.66 -7.86 22.72
N ALA A 23 30.28 -7.84 23.91
CA ALA A 23 30.76 -9.05 24.57
C ALA A 23 29.61 -9.99 24.96
N ILE A 24 28.49 -9.44 25.43
CA ILE A 24 27.27 -10.21 25.70
C ILE A 24 26.75 -10.80 24.38
N ALA A 25 26.58 -10.00 23.33
CA ALA A 25 26.10 -10.48 22.04
C ALA A 25 26.97 -11.61 21.45
N ALA A 26 28.30 -11.49 21.55
CA ALA A 26 29.25 -12.52 21.12
C ALA A 26 29.16 -13.82 21.95
N GLY A 27 28.71 -13.74 23.21
CA GLY A 27 28.52 -14.91 24.08
C GLY A 27 27.15 -15.59 23.94
N VAL A 28 26.13 -14.91 23.41
CA VAL A 28 24.77 -15.46 23.24
C VAL A 28 24.45 -15.81 21.79
N ALA A 29 25.24 -15.36 20.81
CA ALA A 29 25.04 -15.69 19.40
C ALA A 29 25.46 -17.14 19.11
N PRO A 30 24.55 -18.02 18.65
CA PRO A 30 24.92 -19.36 18.23
C PRO A 30 25.72 -19.33 16.92
N ASP A 31 26.79 -20.11 16.84
CA ASP A 31 27.58 -20.32 15.62
C ASP A 31 26.69 -20.91 14.51
N ARG A 32 26.16 -20.04 13.66
CA ARG A 32 25.66 -20.41 12.34
C ARG A 32 26.36 -19.57 11.28
N ALA A 33 27.49 -20.13 10.85
CA ALA A 33 28.12 -20.06 9.54
C ALA A 33 28.27 -18.66 8.91
N SER A 34 29.47 -18.10 9.05
CA SER A 34 30.07 -17.29 7.99
C SER A 34 31.38 -17.96 7.59
N THR A 35 31.31 -18.89 6.65
CA THR A 35 32.47 -19.35 5.90
C THR A 35 33.00 -18.18 5.09
N SER A 36 34.15 -17.63 5.51
CA SER A 36 34.94 -16.72 4.69
C SER A 36 35.67 -17.53 3.61
N PRO A 37 35.68 -17.14 2.33
CA PRO A 37 36.52 -17.79 1.33
C PRO A 37 37.98 -17.37 1.53
N ALA A 38 38.86 -18.37 1.50
CA ALA A 38 40.30 -18.24 1.59
C ALA A 38 40.91 -17.51 0.39
N GLU A 39 42.00 -16.79 0.65
CA GLU A 39 42.98 -16.35 -0.34
C GLU A 39 43.56 -17.55 -1.12
N SER A 40 43.66 -17.41 -2.44
CA SER A 40 44.59 -18.16 -3.28
C SER A 40 44.99 -17.30 -4.47
N ALA A 41 46.30 -17.16 -4.66
CA ALA A 41 46.92 -16.29 -5.65
C ALA A 41 47.23 -17.03 -6.97
N HIS A 42 47.14 -16.27 -8.07
CA HIS A 42 47.77 -16.38 -9.40
C HIS A 42 47.49 -17.59 -10.33
N ALA A 43 46.89 -17.33 -11.50
CA ALA A 43 47.57 -17.33 -12.82
C ALA A 43 46.62 -17.06 -14.02
N ASP A 44 47.06 -16.12 -14.87
CA ASP A 44 46.94 -15.97 -16.34
C ASP A 44 45.59 -15.93 -17.13
N HIS A 45 45.42 -14.76 -17.74
CA HIS A 45 44.93 -14.39 -19.08
C HIS A 45 44.05 -15.37 -19.90
N ASN A 46 42.81 -14.95 -20.17
CA ASN A 46 42.31 -14.83 -21.56
C ASN A 46 41.08 -13.90 -21.63
N ALA A 47 41.11 -13.00 -22.61
CA ALA A 47 40.07 -12.02 -22.88
C ALA A 47 39.06 -12.56 -23.91
N ALA A 48 37.77 -12.54 -23.56
CA ALA A 48 36.63 -12.45 -24.48
C ALA A 48 35.36 -12.06 -23.69
N PRO A 49 34.40 -11.33 -24.29
CA PRO A 49 33.44 -10.49 -23.57
C PRO A 49 32.25 -11.32 -23.08
N GLN A 50 31.97 -11.27 -21.79
CA GLN A 50 30.73 -11.78 -21.23
C GLN A 50 29.80 -10.62 -20.89
N SER A 51 28.67 -10.63 -21.58
CA SER A 51 27.48 -9.83 -21.36
C SER A 51 27.16 -9.72 -19.87
N ARG A 52 27.32 -8.53 -19.32
CA ARG A 52 26.79 -8.18 -18.00
C ARG A 52 25.29 -7.94 -18.14
N THR A 53 24.52 -9.03 -18.20
CA THR A 53 23.14 -8.99 -17.72
C THR A 53 23.21 -8.91 -16.20
N SER A 54 23.25 -7.67 -15.69
CA SER A 54 22.85 -7.40 -14.32
C SER A 54 21.41 -7.88 -14.19
N ALA A 55 21.24 -9.11 -13.73
CA ALA A 55 19.96 -9.59 -13.24
C ALA A 55 19.66 -8.83 -11.95
N SER A 56 19.06 -7.65 -12.09
CA SER A 56 18.23 -7.08 -11.04
C SER A 56 17.15 -8.12 -10.76
N SER A 57 17.20 -8.75 -9.59
CA SER A 57 16.05 -9.48 -9.07
C SER A 57 14.83 -8.56 -9.17
N PRO A 58 13.69 -9.00 -9.72
CA PRO A 58 12.43 -8.26 -9.62
C PRO A 58 12.19 -8.00 -8.14
N GLY A 59 12.03 -6.72 -7.79
CA GLY A 59 12.00 -6.26 -6.41
C GLY A 59 10.96 -7.00 -5.59
N ALA A 60 11.33 -7.37 -4.36
CA ALA A 60 10.32 -7.44 -3.32
C ALA A 60 9.66 -6.06 -3.31
N ASP A 61 8.40 -5.98 -3.72
CA ASP A 61 7.63 -4.74 -3.73
C ASP A 61 7.73 -4.19 -2.30
N GLN A 62 8.52 -3.12 -2.14
CA GLN A 62 8.80 -2.59 -0.80
C GLN A 62 7.47 -2.18 -0.20
N VAL A 63 7.26 -2.52 1.07
CA VAL A 63 6.08 -2.09 1.82
C VAL A 63 5.96 -0.56 1.72
N ARG A 64 4.96 -0.07 0.99
CA ARG A 64 4.75 1.37 0.73
C ARG A 64 3.84 2.00 1.77
N GLY A 65 3.78 3.33 1.79
CA GLY A 65 2.80 4.06 2.60
C GLY A 65 2.98 3.89 4.12
N VAL A 66 4.19 3.57 4.58
CA VAL A 66 4.53 3.48 6.01
C VAL A 66 5.49 4.58 6.49
N SER A 67 6.04 5.35 5.55
CA SER A 67 7.01 6.42 5.82
C SER A 67 6.53 7.78 5.31
N MET A 68 6.88 8.85 6.03
CA MET A 68 6.73 10.23 5.56
C MET A 68 7.76 10.60 4.48
N ALA A 69 8.83 9.81 4.33
CA ALA A 69 9.90 10.08 3.39
C ALA A 69 10.35 8.83 2.65
N ALA A 70 10.57 8.94 1.34
CA ALA A 70 11.09 7.88 0.49
C ALA A 70 11.73 8.48 -0.76
N ALA A 71 12.78 7.83 -1.27
CA ALA A 71 13.45 8.22 -2.53
C ALA A 71 13.85 9.71 -2.63
N GLY A 72 14.19 10.34 -1.50
CA GLY A 72 14.57 11.76 -1.44
C GLY A 72 13.39 12.74 -1.40
N PHE A 73 12.15 12.25 -1.31
CA PHE A 73 10.95 13.07 -1.14
C PHE A 73 10.40 12.95 0.27
N ILE A 74 9.76 14.02 0.75
CA ILE A 74 9.14 14.11 2.09
C ILE A 74 7.72 14.67 1.95
N LEU A 75 6.75 14.03 2.59
CA LEU A 75 5.43 14.61 2.84
C LEU A 75 5.55 15.54 4.04
N GLY A 76 5.54 16.85 3.77
CA GLY A 76 5.82 17.90 4.75
C GLY A 76 4.71 18.92 4.86
N ASN A 77 4.86 19.82 5.85
CA ASN A 77 4.00 20.99 6.04
C ASN A 77 2.50 20.65 6.06
N VAL A 78 2.16 19.50 6.67
CA VAL A 78 0.79 19.02 6.82
C VAL A 78 0.05 19.91 7.81
N VAL A 79 -1.01 20.56 7.34
CA VAL A 79 -1.94 21.37 8.13
C VAL A 79 -3.33 20.80 7.89
N ALA A 80 -4.08 20.55 8.96
CA ALA A 80 -5.43 20.04 8.90
C ALA A 80 -6.24 20.54 10.11
N PRO A 81 -7.59 20.51 10.06
CA PRO A 81 -8.39 20.77 11.25
C PRO A 81 -8.02 19.79 12.37
N HIS A 82 -7.87 20.27 13.61
CA HIS A 82 -7.47 19.41 14.74
C HIS A 82 -8.65 18.87 15.56
N ALA A 83 -9.89 19.17 15.15
CA ALA A 83 -11.10 18.71 15.82
C ALA A 83 -12.17 18.27 14.81
N SER A 84 -12.97 17.28 15.18
CA SER A 84 -14.13 16.84 14.42
C SER A 84 -15.19 17.93 14.29
N GLY A 85 -15.88 17.98 13.15
CA GLY A 85 -16.92 18.98 12.89
C GLY A 85 -16.39 20.37 12.53
N VAL A 86 -15.09 20.64 12.64
CA VAL A 86 -14.49 21.91 12.20
C VAL A 86 -14.20 21.85 10.71
N GLN A 87 -14.77 22.80 9.96
CA GLN A 87 -14.47 22.96 8.53
C GLN A 87 -13.27 23.88 8.35
N ALA A 88 -12.18 23.34 7.83
CA ALA A 88 -10.96 24.09 7.48
C ALA A 88 -10.20 23.35 6.36
N PRO A 89 -9.27 24.00 5.64
CA PRO A 89 -8.50 23.31 4.63
C PRO A 89 -7.62 22.23 5.25
N LEU A 90 -7.47 21.12 4.53
CA LEU A 90 -6.33 20.21 4.68
C LEU A 90 -5.33 20.58 3.59
N SER A 91 -4.07 20.78 3.96
CA SER A 91 -2.99 21.12 3.04
C SER A 91 -1.67 20.48 3.41
N PHE A 92 -0.81 20.27 2.42
CA PHE A 92 0.53 19.72 2.60
C PHE A 92 1.40 20.05 1.40
N GLU A 93 2.68 19.73 1.49
CA GLU A 93 3.66 19.85 0.41
C GLU A 93 4.41 18.54 0.24
N ILE A 94 4.81 18.24 -1.00
CA ILE A 94 5.83 17.23 -1.28
C ILE A 94 7.15 17.99 -1.42
N LEU A 95 8.10 17.73 -0.54
CA LEU A 95 9.40 18.37 -0.53
C LEU A 95 10.44 17.45 -1.15
N ASP A 96 11.39 18.01 -1.91
CA ASP A 96 12.57 17.28 -2.37
C ASP A 96 13.67 17.20 -1.29
N ALA A 97 14.81 16.62 -1.64
CA ALA A 97 15.93 16.43 -0.74
C ALA A 97 16.59 17.76 -0.28
N ALA A 98 16.36 18.86 -1.01
CA ALA A 98 16.79 20.20 -0.62
C ALA A 98 15.76 20.93 0.24
N GLY A 99 14.59 20.34 0.48
CA GLY A 99 13.47 20.94 1.21
C GLY A 99 12.63 21.89 0.37
N ALA A 100 12.80 21.90 -0.96
CA ALA A 100 11.99 22.71 -1.86
C ALA A 100 10.69 21.98 -2.22
N ALA A 101 9.59 22.73 -2.36
CA ALA A 101 8.32 22.16 -2.77
C ALA A 101 8.36 21.71 -4.23
N VAL A 102 7.99 20.46 -4.47
CA VAL A 102 7.85 19.88 -5.79
C VAL A 102 6.56 20.40 -6.42
N THR A 103 6.65 20.89 -7.64
CA THR A 103 5.50 21.46 -8.39
C THR A 103 5.19 20.69 -9.68
N ASP A 104 6.03 19.73 -10.06
CA ASP A 104 5.91 19.01 -11.33
C ASP A 104 5.67 17.51 -11.09
N PHE A 105 4.50 17.05 -11.51
CA PHE A 105 3.97 15.71 -11.27
C PHE A 105 3.33 15.18 -12.53
N ALA A 106 3.59 13.92 -12.87
CA ALA A 106 2.90 13.25 -13.95
C ALA A 106 1.42 13.04 -13.58
N THR A 107 0.55 13.04 -14.59
CA THR A 107 -0.86 12.70 -14.42
C THR A 107 -1.04 11.20 -14.61
N GLU A 108 -1.50 10.52 -13.57
CA GLU A 108 -1.94 9.12 -13.60
C GLU A 108 -3.39 9.06 -13.13
N HIS A 109 -4.21 8.20 -13.75
CA HIS A 109 -5.63 8.07 -13.36
C HIS A 109 -6.37 9.43 -13.33
N ASP A 110 -6.13 10.27 -14.35
CA ASP A 110 -6.67 11.63 -14.53
C ASP A 110 -6.28 12.65 -13.45
N LYS A 111 -5.34 12.34 -12.55
CA LYS A 111 -4.92 13.21 -11.45
C LYS A 111 -3.41 13.20 -11.28
N GLN A 112 -2.88 14.28 -10.74
CA GLN A 112 -1.45 14.37 -10.39
C GLN A 112 -1.14 13.79 -9.01
N LEU A 113 -2.16 13.70 -8.15
CA LEU A 113 -2.04 13.17 -6.80
C LEU A 113 -3.37 12.57 -6.35
N HIS A 114 -3.30 11.37 -5.77
CA HIS A 114 -4.39 10.78 -5.00
C HIS A 114 -4.09 10.94 -3.51
N LEU A 115 -5.02 11.55 -2.79
CA LEU A 115 -4.98 11.63 -1.34
C LEU A 115 -5.93 10.61 -0.75
N ILE A 116 -5.37 9.61 -0.07
CA ILE A 116 -6.14 8.63 0.68
C ILE A 116 -6.12 9.06 2.15
N VAL A 117 -7.26 9.02 2.81
CA VAL A 117 -7.38 9.30 4.24
C VAL A 117 -8.19 8.20 4.89
N VAL A 118 -7.69 7.63 5.98
CA VAL A 118 -8.37 6.54 6.71
C VAL A 118 -8.07 6.65 8.19
N ARG A 119 -9.03 6.30 9.06
CA ARG A 119 -8.79 6.22 10.50
C ARG A 119 -7.95 4.99 10.83
N ALA A 120 -7.21 5.01 11.93
CA ALA A 120 -6.31 3.93 12.35
C ALA A 120 -7.01 2.55 12.48
N ASP A 121 -8.33 2.52 12.69
CA ASP A 121 -9.14 1.30 12.74
C ASP A 121 -9.70 0.86 11.38
N GLY A 122 -9.33 1.53 10.28
CA GLY A 122 -9.80 1.22 8.93
C GLY A 122 -11.12 1.88 8.53
N THR A 123 -11.75 2.65 9.43
CA THR A 123 -13.01 3.33 9.11
C THR A 123 -12.78 4.73 8.57
N HIS A 124 -13.86 5.38 8.12
CA HIS A 124 -13.82 6.75 7.59
C HIS A 124 -12.83 6.96 6.43
N PHE A 125 -12.71 5.94 5.57
CA PHE A 125 -11.94 6.02 4.34
C PHE A 125 -12.48 7.12 3.42
N ARG A 126 -11.57 7.89 2.82
CA ARG A 126 -11.86 8.86 1.75
C ARG A 126 -10.73 8.84 0.73
N HIS A 127 -11.09 8.78 -0.55
CA HIS A 127 -10.20 8.98 -1.69
C HIS A 127 -10.54 10.31 -2.35
N VAL A 128 -9.63 11.27 -2.26
CA VAL A 128 -9.86 12.65 -2.69
C VAL A 128 -8.66 13.19 -3.45
N HIS A 129 -8.85 14.32 -4.14
CA HIS A 129 -7.86 14.88 -5.04
C HIS A 129 -7.68 16.37 -4.72
N PRO A 130 -6.67 16.74 -3.94
CA PRO A 130 -6.36 18.15 -3.70
C PRO A 130 -5.88 18.84 -4.97
N THR A 131 -5.94 20.17 -4.97
CA THR A 131 -5.39 20.99 -6.06
C THR A 131 -4.02 21.52 -5.67
N LEU A 132 -3.07 21.47 -6.62
CA LEU A 132 -1.73 22.02 -6.48
C LEU A 132 -1.72 23.53 -6.78
N SER A 133 -1.14 24.32 -5.89
CA SER A 133 -0.85 25.73 -6.14
C SER A 133 0.51 25.90 -6.86
N PRO A 134 0.76 27.04 -7.54
CA PRO A 134 2.05 27.34 -8.16
C PRO A 134 3.24 27.29 -7.19
N GLU A 135 3.00 27.50 -5.90
CA GLU A 135 4.01 27.44 -4.83
C GLU A 135 4.26 26.01 -4.32
N GLY A 136 3.60 25.00 -4.89
CA GLY A 136 3.82 23.59 -4.53
C GLY A 136 2.91 23.06 -3.41
N ARG A 137 1.91 23.84 -2.99
CA ARG A 137 1.00 23.44 -1.91
C ARG A 137 -0.24 22.73 -2.45
N TRP A 138 -0.49 21.53 -1.96
CA TRP A 138 -1.72 20.78 -2.18
C TRP A 138 -2.77 21.22 -1.17
N THR A 139 -3.99 21.54 -1.62
CA THR A 139 -5.07 21.98 -0.72
C THR A 139 -6.43 21.44 -1.15
N LEU A 140 -7.30 21.15 -0.17
CA LEU A 140 -8.73 20.91 -0.36
C LEU A 140 -9.55 21.32 0.86
N PRO A 141 -10.85 21.66 0.72
CA PRO A 141 -11.73 21.85 1.86
C PRO A 141 -11.91 20.54 2.61
N TRP A 142 -11.81 20.58 3.94
CA TRP A 142 -11.86 19.37 4.77
C TRP A 142 -12.68 19.58 6.05
N GLN A 143 -13.25 18.47 6.53
CA GLN A 143 -13.90 18.36 7.82
C GLN A 143 -13.81 16.89 8.25
N TRP A 144 -13.38 16.66 9.48
CA TRP A 144 -13.39 15.31 10.07
C TRP A 144 -14.77 15.01 10.65
N ALA A 145 -15.30 13.83 10.36
CA ALA A 145 -16.60 13.42 10.89
C ALA A 145 -16.52 13.07 12.38
N THR A 146 -15.44 12.42 12.81
CA THR A 146 -15.23 11.91 14.17
C THR A 146 -13.80 12.19 14.62
N GLY A 147 -13.55 12.05 15.92
CA GLY A 147 -12.20 12.07 16.48
C GLY A 147 -11.45 10.76 16.19
N GLY A 148 -10.12 10.80 16.36
CA GLY A 148 -9.23 9.65 16.21
C GLY A 148 -7.90 9.99 15.54
N SER A 149 -7.06 8.96 15.39
CA SER A 149 -5.82 9.04 14.63
C SER A 149 -6.10 8.66 13.17
N TYR A 150 -5.75 9.54 12.24
CA TYR A 150 -5.96 9.34 10.81
C TYR A 150 -4.64 9.24 10.08
N ARG A 151 -4.52 8.25 9.20
CA ARG A 151 -3.43 8.14 8.25
C ARG A 151 -3.83 8.80 6.94
N ILE A 152 -2.98 9.71 6.46
CA ILE A 152 -3.09 10.29 5.13
C ILE A 152 -2.00 9.71 4.24
N TYR A 153 -2.29 9.51 2.96
CA TYR A 153 -1.34 9.03 1.95
C TYR A 153 -1.39 9.96 0.75
N ALA A 154 -0.22 10.49 0.39
CA ALA A 154 -0.01 11.13 -0.90
C ALA A 154 0.58 10.08 -1.85
N ASP A 155 -0.20 9.68 -2.85
CA ASP A 155 0.23 8.79 -3.94
C ASP A 155 0.40 9.60 -5.22
N PHE A 156 1.61 9.64 -5.75
CA PHE A 156 2.01 10.55 -6.83
C PHE A 156 3.20 10.03 -7.62
N VAL A 157 3.42 10.63 -8.79
CA VAL A 157 4.59 10.38 -9.64
C VAL A 157 5.32 11.70 -9.88
N PRO A 158 6.51 11.93 -9.28
CA PRO A 158 7.33 13.11 -9.59
C PRO A 158 7.77 13.06 -11.05
N ALA A 159 7.61 14.16 -11.79
CA ALA A 159 8.07 14.21 -13.19
C ALA A 159 9.58 13.98 -13.31
N ALA A 160 10.35 14.41 -12.30
CA ALA A 160 11.80 14.27 -12.26
C ALA A 160 12.29 12.81 -12.24
N THR A 161 11.51 11.88 -11.68
CA THR A 161 11.89 10.46 -11.55
C THR A 161 11.03 9.54 -12.42
N GLY A 162 9.77 9.91 -12.67
CA GLY A 162 8.79 9.06 -13.34
C GLY A 162 8.47 7.78 -12.56
N GLN A 163 8.84 7.69 -11.28
CA GLN A 163 8.60 6.52 -10.44
C GLN A 163 7.48 6.80 -9.44
N PRO A 164 6.48 5.91 -9.30
CA PRO A 164 5.39 6.10 -8.36
C PRO A 164 5.88 6.01 -6.91
N LEU A 165 5.40 6.93 -6.08
CA LEU A 165 5.72 7.02 -4.66
C LEU A 165 4.45 7.23 -3.84
N THR A 166 4.40 6.55 -2.70
CA THR A 166 3.35 6.74 -1.70
C THR A 166 3.99 7.15 -0.38
N LEU A 167 3.78 8.39 0.03
CA LEU A 167 4.22 8.93 1.31
C LEU A 167 3.04 9.08 2.25
N THR A 168 3.26 8.90 3.54
CA THR A 168 2.18 8.95 4.54
C THR A 168 2.50 9.86 5.70
N SER A 169 1.49 10.48 6.30
CA SER A 169 1.60 11.19 7.57
C SER A 169 0.39 10.84 8.46
N THR A 170 0.48 11.15 9.74
CA THR A 170 -0.59 10.93 10.71
C THR A 170 -1.12 12.25 11.21
N VAL A 171 -2.45 12.38 11.26
CA VAL A 171 -3.16 13.53 11.80
C VAL A 171 -3.99 13.08 12.99
N GLU A 172 -3.74 13.70 14.15
CA GLU A 172 -4.55 13.48 15.36
C GLU A 172 -5.72 14.46 15.40
N VAL A 173 -6.92 13.93 15.56
CA VAL A 173 -8.18 14.69 15.53
C VAL A 173 -8.91 14.52 16.86
N SER A 174 -9.11 15.64 17.55
CA SER A 174 -9.90 15.69 18.78
C SER A 174 -11.39 15.54 18.47
N GLY A 175 -12.15 14.89 19.36
CA GLY A 175 -13.59 14.72 19.22
C GLY A 175 -14.06 13.36 19.67
N ASP A 176 -15.32 13.03 19.38
CA ASP A 176 -15.90 11.74 19.72
C ASP A 176 -15.17 10.63 18.94
N TYR A 177 -14.51 9.75 19.69
CA TYR A 177 -13.83 8.59 19.15
C TYR A 177 -14.37 7.31 19.79
N GLN A 178 -15.03 6.51 18.98
CA GLN A 178 -15.39 5.13 19.30
C GLN A 178 -14.68 4.22 18.30
N PRO A 179 -13.65 3.46 18.74
CA PRO A 179 -12.97 2.50 17.88
C PRO A 179 -13.98 1.48 17.33
N ALA A 180 -13.90 1.21 16.04
CA ALA A 180 -14.64 0.08 15.48
C ALA A 180 -14.03 -1.25 15.99
N PRO A 181 -14.86 -2.28 16.26
CA PRO A 181 -14.31 -3.61 16.51
C PRO A 181 -13.57 -4.10 15.26
N PRO A 182 -12.54 -4.96 15.41
CA PRO A 182 -11.84 -5.54 14.27
C PRO A 182 -12.83 -6.20 13.31
N ALA A 183 -12.81 -5.79 12.05
CA ALA A 183 -13.71 -6.33 11.04
C ALA A 183 -13.35 -7.80 10.74
N ALA A 184 -14.37 -8.66 10.67
CA ALA A 184 -14.23 -10.04 10.19
C ALA A 184 -13.91 -10.06 8.69
N GLU A 185 -13.35 -11.17 8.19
CA GLU A 185 -13.17 -11.35 6.74
C GLU A 185 -14.53 -11.16 6.04
N SER A 186 -14.55 -10.33 5.00
CA SER A 186 -15.74 -10.07 4.21
C SER A 186 -15.38 -9.88 2.75
N ARG A 187 -16.12 -10.59 1.90
CA ARG A 187 -16.01 -10.55 0.43
C ARG A 187 -17.25 -9.95 -0.22
N GLN A 188 -18.15 -9.42 0.59
CA GLN A 188 -19.39 -8.79 0.17
C GLN A 188 -19.50 -7.42 0.82
N SER A 189 -20.02 -6.46 0.06
CA SER A 189 -20.30 -5.11 0.52
C SER A 189 -21.63 -4.66 -0.07
N SER A 190 -22.46 -4.01 0.73
CA SER A 190 -23.67 -3.34 0.24
C SER A 190 -23.58 -1.85 0.55
N VAL A 191 -23.69 -1.01 -0.48
CA VAL A 191 -23.58 0.46 -0.37
C VAL A 191 -24.51 1.12 -1.37
N ASP A 192 -25.29 2.11 -0.94
CA ASP A 192 -26.18 2.92 -1.80
C ASP A 192 -27.11 2.11 -2.73
N GLY A 193 -27.57 0.95 -2.24
CA GLY A 193 -28.43 0.02 -2.97
C GLY A 193 -27.71 -0.86 -4.00
N PHE A 194 -26.38 -0.87 -4.02
CA PHE A 194 -25.56 -1.80 -4.78
C PHE A 194 -25.08 -2.93 -3.88
N ASP A 195 -24.99 -4.13 -4.46
CA ASP A 195 -24.37 -5.31 -3.86
C ASP A 195 -23.11 -5.65 -4.65
N ILE A 196 -21.97 -5.67 -3.96
CA ILE A 196 -20.67 -5.87 -4.56
C ILE A 196 -20.05 -7.15 -3.99
N GLY A 197 -19.66 -8.06 -4.88
CA GLY A 197 -18.92 -9.28 -4.53
C GLY A 197 -17.47 -9.19 -4.97
N LEU A 198 -16.57 -9.70 -4.14
CA LEU A 198 -15.13 -9.80 -4.42
C LEU A 198 -14.70 -11.27 -4.53
N ALA A 199 -14.24 -11.65 -5.72
CA ALA A 199 -13.65 -12.95 -6.00
C ALA A 199 -12.12 -12.85 -6.15
N GLY A 200 -11.43 -13.98 -6.00
CA GLY A 200 -9.96 -14.05 -6.01
C GLY A 200 -9.36 -14.15 -4.61
N HIS A 201 -8.08 -14.52 -4.52
CA HIS A 201 -7.39 -14.72 -3.25
C HIS A 201 -6.02 -14.07 -3.32
N LEU A 202 -5.71 -13.23 -2.33
CA LEU A 202 -4.38 -12.66 -2.17
C LEU A 202 -3.44 -13.73 -1.60
N ARG A 203 -2.24 -13.79 -2.16
CA ARG A 203 -1.14 -14.63 -1.67
C ARG A 203 0.08 -13.74 -1.40
N ALA A 204 0.75 -14.01 -0.29
CA ALA A 204 1.93 -13.25 0.09
C ALA A 204 3.05 -13.42 -0.95
N GLY A 205 3.59 -12.31 -1.45
CA GLY A 205 4.68 -12.26 -2.43
C GLY A 205 4.31 -12.72 -3.84
N VAL A 206 3.02 -12.95 -4.13
CA VAL A 206 2.56 -13.41 -5.45
C VAL A 206 1.50 -12.45 -5.98
N GLU A 207 1.69 -11.99 -7.21
CA GLU A 207 0.69 -11.21 -7.93
C GLU A 207 -0.60 -12.03 -8.05
N SER A 208 -1.69 -11.44 -7.59
CA SER A 208 -2.98 -12.08 -7.46
C SER A 208 -4.03 -11.21 -8.14
N GLU A 209 -4.93 -11.85 -8.89
CA GLU A 209 -6.07 -11.18 -9.48
C GLU A 209 -7.25 -11.16 -8.48
N LEU A 210 -7.88 -9.99 -8.36
CA LEU A 210 -9.13 -9.77 -7.66
C LEU A 210 -10.20 -9.32 -8.65
N THR A 211 -11.34 -10.00 -8.67
CA THR A 211 -12.48 -9.63 -9.52
C THR A 211 -13.62 -9.10 -8.66
N VAL A 212 -13.96 -7.84 -8.87
CA VAL A 212 -15.16 -7.21 -8.32
C VAL A 212 -16.33 -7.47 -9.26
N THR A 213 -17.52 -7.76 -8.71
CA THR A 213 -18.78 -7.79 -9.46
C THR A 213 -19.81 -6.88 -8.82
N VAL A 214 -20.33 -5.91 -9.58
CA VAL A 214 -21.33 -4.94 -9.11
C VAL A 214 -22.75 -5.35 -9.56
N ARG A 215 -23.68 -5.42 -8.61
CA ARG A 215 -25.10 -5.68 -8.84
C ARG A 215 -25.97 -4.60 -8.20
N ARG A 216 -27.19 -4.42 -8.70
CA ARG A 216 -28.25 -3.61 -8.08
C ARG A 216 -29.56 -4.37 -8.19
N ALA A 217 -30.26 -4.55 -7.07
CA ALA A 217 -31.51 -5.33 -7.01
C ALA A 217 -31.38 -6.73 -7.67
N GLY A 218 -30.27 -7.42 -7.41
CA GLY A 218 -29.96 -8.74 -7.97
C GLY A 218 -29.52 -8.75 -9.44
N GLN A 219 -29.62 -7.64 -10.16
CA GLN A 219 -29.24 -7.54 -11.57
C GLN A 219 -27.79 -7.05 -11.75
N PRO A 220 -27.03 -7.59 -12.72
CA PRO A 220 -25.71 -7.07 -13.07
C PRO A 220 -25.73 -5.60 -13.50
N VAL A 221 -24.82 -4.78 -12.96
CA VAL A 221 -24.66 -3.38 -13.40
C VAL A 221 -23.73 -3.33 -14.60
N THR A 222 -24.25 -3.06 -15.79
CA THR A 222 -23.47 -2.91 -17.03
C THR A 222 -23.26 -1.45 -17.43
N THR A 223 -23.52 -0.53 -16.50
CA THR A 223 -23.45 0.92 -16.70
C THR A 223 -22.40 1.57 -15.79
N LEU A 224 -21.33 0.84 -15.44
CA LEU A 224 -20.19 1.42 -14.74
C LEU A 224 -19.57 2.50 -15.63
N GLN A 225 -19.34 3.67 -15.04
CA GLN A 225 -18.74 4.81 -15.70
C GLN A 225 -17.25 4.89 -15.38
N PRO A 226 -16.44 5.42 -16.31
CA PRO A 226 -15.05 5.74 -16.05
C PRO A 226 -14.97 6.80 -14.95
N TYR A 227 -14.20 6.52 -13.93
CA TYR A 227 -13.81 7.45 -12.88
C TYR A 227 -12.29 7.33 -12.74
N LEU A 228 -11.57 8.45 -12.73
CA LEU A 228 -10.10 8.45 -12.58
C LEU A 228 -9.39 7.49 -13.57
N GLY A 229 -9.78 7.52 -14.84
CA GLY A 229 -9.20 6.69 -15.88
C GLY A 229 -9.41 5.17 -15.75
N ALA A 230 -10.35 4.68 -14.94
CA ALA A 230 -10.72 3.26 -14.89
C ALA A 230 -12.21 3.06 -14.54
N PHE A 231 -12.72 1.82 -14.62
CA PHE A 231 -14.10 1.50 -14.20
C PHE A 231 -14.25 1.23 -12.70
N GLY A 232 -13.14 1.27 -11.96
CA GLY A 232 -13.11 1.24 -10.52
C GLY A 232 -11.68 1.40 -10.00
N HIS A 233 -11.55 1.89 -8.78
CA HIS A 233 -10.28 2.13 -8.09
C HIS A 233 -10.28 1.36 -6.78
N LEU A 234 -9.31 0.46 -6.63
CA LEU A 234 -9.22 -0.39 -5.45
C LEU A 234 -7.99 0.01 -4.65
N VAL A 235 -8.19 0.48 -3.42
CA VAL A 235 -7.12 0.73 -2.45
C VAL A 235 -7.09 -0.43 -1.47
N ALA A 236 -5.91 -0.98 -1.19
CA ALA A 236 -5.73 -2.03 -0.20
C ALA A 236 -4.71 -1.61 0.87
N LEU A 237 -5.06 -1.76 2.14
CA LEU A 237 -4.25 -1.37 3.29
C LEU A 237 -4.07 -2.56 4.23
N ARG A 238 -2.84 -2.85 4.65
CA ARG A 238 -2.58 -3.89 5.66
C ARG A 238 -3.12 -3.46 7.03
N GLN A 239 -3.97 -4.25 7.64
CA GLN A 239 -4.49 -3.93 8.97
C GLN A 239 -3.35 -3.88 10.00
N GLY A 240 -3.40 -2.88 10.90
CA GLY A 240 -2.40 -2.65 11.92
C GLY A 240 -1.53 -1.44 11.58
N ASP A 241 -0.59 -1.59 10.65
CA ASP A 241 0.29 -0.49 10.24
C ASP A 241 -0.23 0.32 9.06
N LEU A 242 -1.30 -0.14 8.42
CA LEU A 242 -1.92 0.48 7.25
C LEU A 242 -0.93 0.66 6.10
N ALA A 243 -0.02 -0.30 5.92
CA ALA A 243 0.84 -0.32 4.75
C ALA A 243 0.02 -0.33 3.46
N TYR A 244 0.39 0.53 2.52
CA TYR A 244 -0.33 0.75 1.27
C TYR A 244 0.08 -0.29 0.22
N LEU A 245 -0.89 -0.90 -0.43
CA LEU A 245 -0.68 -1.83 -1.53
C LEU A 245 -0.93 -1.12 -2.84
N HIS A 246 -0.02 -1.33 -3.79
CA HIS A 246 -0.25 -0.90 -5.16
C HIS A 246 -1.23 -1.86 -5.82
N VAL A 247 -2.25 -1.31 -6.47
CA VAL A 247 -3.31 -2.09 -7.11
C VAL A 247 -3.56 -1.49 -8.49
N HIS A 248 -3.53 -2.34 -9.51
CA HIS A 248 -3.76 -1.93 -10.88
C HIS A 248 -5.14 -2.41 -11.34
N PRO A 249 -6.00 -1.53 -11.88
CA PRO A 249 -7.13 -2.00 -12.66
C PRO A 249 -6.62 -2.68 -13.93
N GLU A 250 -7.19 -3.82 -14.27
CA GLU A 250 -6.87 -4.51 -15.50
C GLU A 250 -7.76 -4.08 -16.67
N GLY A 251 -7.23 -4.25 -17.88
CA GLY A 251 -7.93 -3.94 -19.12
C GLY A 251 -7.46 -2.63 -19.76
N ALA A 252 -8.03 -2.31 -20.92
CA ALA A 252 -7.71 -1.07 -21.61
C ALA A 252 -8.29 0.13 -20.84
N ALA A 253 -7.54 1.24 -20.82
CA ALA A 253 -8.05 2.50 -20.29
C ALA A 253 -9.36 2.87 -21.00
N PRO A 254 -10.41 3.24 -20.25
CA PRO A 254 -11.69 3.59 -20.83
C PRO A 254 -11.61 4.90 -21.60
N THR A 255 -12.47 5.02 -22.61
CA THR A 255 -12.71 6.29 -23.31
C THR A 255 -13.88 7.04 -22.67
N ALA A 256 -13.92 8.36 -22.82
CA ALA A 256 -15.00 9.19 -22.27
C ALA A 256 -16.38 8.73 -22.78
N GLY A 257 -17.31 8.48 -21.86
CA GLY A 257 -18.67 8.00 -22.17
C GLY A 257 -18.79 6.49 -22.42
N GLN A 258 -17.69 5.75 -22.44
CA GLN A 258 -17.73 4.28 -22.48
C GLN A 258 -18.36 3.74 -21.19
N LEU A 259 -19.18 2.70 -21.29
CA LEU A 259 -19.73 2.00 -20.14
C LEU A 259 -19.20 0.56 -20.10
N ALA A 260 -19.08 0.00 -18.89
CA ALA A 260 -18.66 -1.38 -18.68
C ALA A 260 -19.39 -2.04 -17.50
N GLY A 261 -18.94 -3.26 -17.16
CA GLY A 261 -19.47 -4.05 -16.07
C GLY A 261 -20.08 -5.38 -16.55
N PRO A 262 -20.53 -6.22 -15.62
CA PRO A 262 -20.59 -5.98 -14.17
C PRO A 262 -19.27 -6.17 -13.43
N GLN A 263 -18.22 -6.63 -14.13
CA GLN A 263 -16.95 -6.98 -13.53
C GLN A 263 -15.87 -5.93 -13.77
N VAL A 264 -15.06 -5.71 -12.75
CA VAL A 264 -13.80 -4.97 -12.81
C VAL A 264 -12.72 -5.86 -12.19
N ARG A 265 -11.61 -6.06 -12.91
CA ARG A 265 -10.50 -6.88 -12.44
C ARG A 265 -9.35 -6.01 -11.98
N PHE A 266 -8.64 -6.50 -10.98
CA PHE A 266 -7.50 -5.81 -10.39
C PHE A 266 -6.36 -6.80 -10.17
N ALA A 267 -5.13 -6.38 -10.44
CA ALA A 267 -3.92 -7.10 -10.09
C ALA A 267 -3.23 -6.41 -8.91
N THR A 268 -2.82 -7.18 -7.91
CA THR A 268 -2.04 -6.67 -6.77
C THR A 268 -1.21 -7.77 -6.12
N THR A 269 -0.15 -7.38 -5.41
CA THR A 269 0.69 -8.30 -4.62
C THR A 269 0.61 -7.91 -3.16
N ALA A 270 0.15 -8.84 -2.31
CA ALA A 270 0.26 -8.66 -0.86
C ALA A 270 1.72 -8.93 -0.44
N PRO A 271 2.46 -7.97 0.16
CA PRO A 271 3.88 -8.19 0.45
C PRO A 271 4.10 -9.24 1.56
N THR A 272 3.14 -9.38 2.47
CA THR A 272 3.22 -10.33 3.59
C THR A 272 1.90 -11.05 3.84
N PRO A 273 1.90 -12.17 4.59
CA PRO A 273 0.70 -12.64 5.26
C PRO A 273 0.12 -11.55 6.19
N GLY A 274 -1.17 -11.63 6.46
CA GLY A 274 -1.89 -10.66 7.29
C GLY A 274 -3.28 -10.32 6.76
N ARG A 275 -3.98 -9.47 7.49
CA ARG A 275 -5.30 -8.97 7.11
C ARG A 275 -5.15 -7.69 6.29
N TYR A 276 -5.98 -7.54 5.26
CA TYR A 276 -6.00 -6.38 4.38
C TYR A 276 -7.42 -5.81 4.31
N LEU A 277 -7.50 -4.48 4.44
CA LEU A 277 -8.70 -3.68 4.31
C LEU A 277 -8.74 -3.09 2.90
N LEU A 278 -9.80 -3.36 2.16
CA LEU A 278 -9.92 -2.99 0.75
C LEU A 278 -11.08 -2.00 0.58
N TYR A 279 -10.87 -0.98 -0.23
CA TYR A 279 -11.83 0.08 -0.52
C TYR A 279 -11.93 0.24 -2.03
N LEU A 280 -13.10 -0.05 -2.58
CA LEU A 280 -13.40 0.06 -3.99
C LEU A 280 -14.24 1.31 -4.24
N ASP A 281 -13.70 2.26 -4.98
CA ASP A 281 -14.49 3.32 -5.60
C ASP A 281 -14.98 2.88 -6.98
N PHE A 282 -16.26 3.07 -7.26
CA PHE A 282 -16.86 2.85 -8.58
C PHE A 282 -17.92 3.91 -8.87
N GLN A 283 -18.14 4.24 -10.15
CA GLN A 283 -19.08 5.29 -10.53
C GLN A 283 -20.28 4.75 -11.31
N VAL A 284 -21.48 5.13 -10.91
CA VAL A 284 -22.74 4.83 -11.59
C VAL A 284 -23.64 6.05 -11.53
N GLN A 285 -24.26 6.43 -12.66
CA GLN A 285 -25.16 7.58 -12.76
C GLN A 285 -24.54 8.91 -12.27
N GLY A 286 -23.23 9.08 -12.47
CA GLY A 286 -22.48 10.27 -12.08
C GLY A 286 -22.06 10.30 -10.61
N ALA A 287 -22.53 9.36 -9.78
CA ALA A 287 -22.18 9.28 -8.36
C ALA A 287 -21.07 8.23 -8.13
N VAL A 288 -20.09 8.59 -7.30
CA VAL A 288 -19.03 7.67 -6.84
C VAL A 288 -19.51 6.99 -5.56
N HIS A 289 -19.30 5.68 -5.48
CA HIS A 289 -19.67 4.84 -4.36
C HIS A 289 -18.43 4.09 -3.87
N THR A 290 -18.28 3.96 -2.55
CA THR A 290 -17.16 3.25 -1.94
C THR A 290 -17.65 1.98 -1.25
N ALA A 291 -17.24 0.82 -1.75
CA ALA A 291 -17.48 -0.48 -1.13
C ALA A 291 -16.26 -0.93 -0.32
N THR A 292 -16.46 -1.68 0.78
CA THR A 292 -15.37 -2.12 1.65
C THR A 292 -15.31 -3.64 1.78
N PHE A 293 -14.11 -4.20 1.77
CA PHE A 293 -13.87 -5.63 1.96
C PHE A 293 -12.75 -5.85 2.97
N VAL A 294 -12.68 -7.07 3.50
CA VAL A 294 -11.62 -7.51 4.41
C VAL A 294 -11.15 -8.87 3.94
N LEU A 295 -9.88 -8.98 3.58
CA LEU A 295 -9.26 -10.23 3.12
C LEU A 295 -8.17 -10.67 4.07
N ASP A 296 -8.12 -11.97 4.36
CA ASP A 296 -7.02 -12.59 5.09
C ASP A 296 -6.04 -13.29 4.14
N VAL A 297 -4.76 -12.95 4.25
CA VAL A 297 -3.65 -13.61 3.56
C VAL A 297 -3.00 -14.58 4.54
N PRO A 298 -3.11 -15.90 4.31
CA PRO A 298 -2.63 -16.91 5.25
C PRO A 298 -1.10 -16.93 5.35
N THR A 299 -0.60 -17.34 6.50
CA THR A 299 0.82 -17.69 6.72
C THR A 299 1.08 -19.09 6.14
N GLY A 300 1.65 -19.19 4.94
CA GLY A 300 2.16 -20.46 4.37
C GLY A 300 1.83 -20.68 2.90
N ALA A 301 2.70 -21.43 2.20
CA ALA A 301 2.38 -22.00 0.89
C ALA A 301 1.18 -22.97 1.04
N PRO A 302 0.27 -23.06 0.06
CA PRO A 302 -0.90 -23.91 0.17
C PRO A 302 -0.49 -25.36 0.45
N ALA A 303 -1.17 -26.02 1.38
CA ALA A 303 -1.12 -27.48 1.46
C ALA A 303 -1.57 -28.03 0.10
N PRO A 304 -0.84 -29.00 -0.49
CA PRO A 304 -1.30 -29.64 -1.71
C PRO A 304 -2.66 -30.28 -1.44
N THR A 305 -3.67 -29.90 -2.21
CA THR A 305 -4.94 -30.61 -2.25
C THR A 305 -4.66 -32.04 -2.68
N PRO A 306 -5.13 -33.08 -1.95
CA PRO A 306 -5.06 -34.43 -2.45
C PRO A 306 -5.98 -34.52 -3.68
N ASP A 307 -5.41 -34.85 -4.83
CA ASP A 307 -6.16 -35.20 -6.03
C ASP A 307 -7.14 -36.33 -5.65
N SER A 308 -8.43 -36.02 -5.62
CA SER A 308 -9.47 -37.03 -5.59
C SER A 308 -9.61 -37.59 -7.01
N THR A 309 -8.66 -38.42 -7.41
CA THR A 309 -8.90 -39.41 -8.46
C THR A 309 -9.53 -40.63 -7.80
N ALA A 310 -10.84 -40.55 -7.58
CA ALA A 310 -11.64 -41.75 -7.40
C ALA A 310 -11.71 -42.49 -8.76
N PRO A 311 -11.32 -43.77 -8.86
CA PRO A 311 -11.54 -44.53 -10.08
C PRO A 311 -13.04 -44.87 -10.18
N SER A 312 -13.66 -44.43 -11.27
CA SER A 312 -14.99 -44.89 -11.70
C SER A 312 -14.95 -46.41 -11.88
N ALA A 313 -15.74 -47.12 -11.07
CA ALA A 313 -16.06 -48.52 -11.32
C ALA A 313 -17.09 -48.60 -12.45
N ASP A 314 -16.68 -49.19 -13.56
CA ASP A 314 -17.50 -49.48 -14.74
C ASP A 314 -18.29 -50.78 -14.49
N PRO A 315 -19.63 -50.82 -14.58
CA PRO A 315 -20.39 -52.04 -14.34
C PRO A 315 -20.98 -52.59 -15.65
N HIS A 316 -20.21 -53.31 -16.47
CA HIS A 316 -20.79 -54.19 -17.50
C HIS A 316 -19.84 -55.32 -17.93
N ALA A 317 -20.15 -56.55 -17.51
CA ALA A 317 -20.14 -57.74 -18.37
C ALA A 317 -20.74 -58.93 -17.60
N GLY A 318 -21.90 -59.41 -18.06
CA GLY A 318 -22.39 -60.72 -17.68
C GLY A 318 -21.77 -61.80 -18.55
N HIS A 319 -21.48 -62.96 -17.94
CA HIS A 319 -21.78 -64.32 -18.41
C HIS A 319 -21.66 -65.27 -17.22
#